data_AF-A0A971RS28-F1
#
_entry.id   AF-A0A971RS28-F1
#
_cell.length_a   1.000
_cell.length_b   1.000
_cell.length_c   1.000
_cell.angle_alpha   90.00
_cell.angle_beta   90.00
_cell.angle_gamma   90.00
#
_symmetry.space_group_name_H-M   'P 1'
#
loop_
_entity.id
_entity.type
_entity.pdbx_description
1 polymer ?
#
loop_
_entity_poly.entity_id
_entity_poly.type
_entity_poly.pdbx_seq_one_letter_code
_entity_poly.pdbx_strand_id
1 'polypeptide(L)'
;NIDSLANRAELNVIFDATGRADVLARLEAIKHPKTQVVGAEAAQIMIDMASSREQAGAASPASIAGREGLVKQATAISQRITEAMETLQKTMAELAASGQQLSAAATQTEQSLGEVEEVLGFLRQVANKTRMIGLNAAIEAARVGEQGQGFAVVASEVRKLAQTSNESAENISVSLQQTLDSVKAIFDGVVSSTQVAESQAAATAEINSALQELAELIEQLSA
;
A
#
# COMPACT_ATOMS: atom_id res chain seq x y z
N ASN A 1 -46.58 -9.89 66.18
CA ASN A 1 -46.96 -8.53 66.62
C ASN A 1 -45.88 -7.57 66.14
N ILE A 2 -46.24 -6.43 65.53
CA ILE A 2 -45.28 -5.45 65.00
C ILE A 2 -44.40 -4.86 66.12
N ASP A 3 -44.97 -4.70 67.32
CA ASP A 3 -44.26 -4.15 68.48
C ASP A 3 -43.09 -5.04 68.93
N SER A 4 -43.26 -6.37 68.88
CA SER A 4 -42.18 -7.32 69.19
C SER A 4 -41.12 -7.45 68.08
N LEU A 5 -41.43 -6.99 66.88
CA LEU A 5 -40.51 -7.04 65.74
C LEU A 5 -39.67 -5.76 65.67
N ALA A 6 -40.30 -4.59 65.84
CA ALA A 6 -39.64 -3.30 65.72
C ALA A 6 -38.71 -2.95 66.90
N ASN A 7 -38.91 -3.54 68.08
CA ASN A 7 -38.07 -3.31 69.26
C ASN A 7 -36.87 -4.28 69.40
N ARG A 8 -36.54 -5.02 68.35
CA ARG A 8 -35.42 -5.96 68.40
C ARG A 8 -34.09 -5.21 68.37
N ALA A 9 -33.22 -5.52 69.33
CA ALA A 9 -31.91 -4.91 69.41
C ALA A 9 -30.99 -5.33 68.24
N GLU A 10 -31.29 -6.29 67.38
CA GLU A 10 -30.47 -6.53 66.18
C GLU A 10 -30.75 -5.56 65.01
N LEU A 11 -31.84 -4.79 65.05
CA LEU A 11 -32.24 -3.94 63.92
C LEU A 11 -31.50 -2.60 63.92
N ASN A 12 -30.84 -2.29 62.81
CA ASN A 12 -30.18 -0.99 62.60
C ASN A 12 -31.10 0.01 61.89
N VAL A 13 -31.90 -0.46 60.92
CA VAL A 13 -32.81 0.39 60.14
C VAL A 13 -34.14 -0.34 59.90
N ILE A 14 -35.25 0.39 59.96
CA ILE A 14 -36.59 -0.07 59.57
C ILE A 14 -37.08 0.83 58.43
N PHE A 15 -37.52 0.22 57.33
CA PHE A 15 -38.13 0.94 56.21
C PHE A 15 -39.65 0.84 56.31
N ASP A 16 -40.32 1.98 56.45
CA ASP A 16 -41.78 2.05 56.38
C ASP A 16 -42.22 2.34 54.94
N ALA A 17 -42.76 1.33 54.25
CA ALA A 17 -43.30 1.47 52.90
C ALA A 17 -44.81 1.75 52.86
N THR A 18 -45.47 1.96 54.01
CA THR A 18 -46.94 2.07 54.06
C THR A 18 -47.47 3.45 53.64
N GLY A 19 -46.66 4.50 53.72
CA GLY A 19 -47.05 5.87 53.39
C GLY A 19 -48.04 6.49 54.37
N ARG A 20 -48.32 5.84 55.51
CA ARG A 20 -49.28 6.35 56.50
C ARG A 20 -48.55 6.91 57.73
N ALA A 21 -48.86 8.17 58.07
CA ALA A 21 -48.23 8.86 59.19
C ALA A 21 -48.47 8.18 60.56
N ASP A 22 -49.58 7.48 60.72
CA ASP A 22 -49.91 6.72 61.95
C ASP A 22 -48.99 5.51 62.14
N VAL A 23 -48.58 4.85 61.05
CA VAL A 23 -47.65 3.72 61.08
C VAL A 23 -46.25 4.20 61.40
N LEU A 24 -45.79 5.25 60.72
CA LEU A 24 -44.47 5.83 60.96
C LEU A 24 -44.32 6.29 62.42
N ALA A 25 -45.30 7.02 62.94
CA ALA A 25 -45.31 7.47 64.32
C ALA A 25 -45.32 6.30 65.32
N ARG A 26 -46.06 5.23 65.00
CA ARG A 26 -46.08 4.03 65.84
C ARG A 26 -44.73 3.30 65.80
N LEU A 27 -44.08 3.17 64.63
CA LEU A 27 -42.76 2.56 64.49
C LEU A 27 -41.70 3.38 65.24
N GLU A 28 -41.75 4.71 65.16
CA GLU A 28 -40.88 5.62 65.94
C GLU A 28 -41.06 5.45 67.45
N ALA A 29 -42.28 5.22 67.92
CA ALA A 29 -42.58 5.05 69.34
C ALA A 29 -42.11 3.71 69.91
N ILE A 30 -42.10 2.64 69.09
CA ILE A 30 -41.82 1.27 69.55
C ILE A 30 -40.42 0.77 69.16
N LYS A 31 -39.66 1.52 68.35
CA LYS A 31 -38.33 1.10 67.89
C LYS A 31 -37.35 0.99 69.05
N HIS A 32 -36.35 0.12 68.89
CA HIS A 32 -35.20 0.14 69.77
C HIS A 32 -34.42 1.47 69.58
N PRO A 33 -33.85 2.09 70.62
CA PRO A 33 -33.25 3.44 70.53
C PRO A 33 -32.19 3.63 69.44
N LYS A 34 -31.44 2.57 69.11
CA LYS A 34 -30.40 2.58 68.08
C LYS A 34 -30.91 2.35 66.64
N THR A 35 -32.16 1.96 66.49
CA THR A 35 -32.76 1.67 65.19
C THR A 35 -33.26 2.98 64.57
N GLN A 36 -32.98 3.21 63.30
CA GLN A 36 -33.49 4.37 62.56
C GLN A 36 -34.71 3.96 61.73
N VAL A 37 -35.79 4.74 61.75
CA VAL A 37 -36.94 4.50 60.85
C VAL A 37 -36.82 5.44 59.65
N VAL A 38 -36.89 4.86 58.46
CA VAL A 38 -36.90 5.56 57.18
C VAL A 38 -38.33 5.57 56.68
N GLY A 39 -38.91 6.76 56.52
CA GLY A 39 -40.28 6.94 56.02
C GLY A 39 -40.42 6.58 54.53
N ALA A 40 -41.66 6.42 54.08
CA ALA A 40 -41.98 5.89 52.76
C ALA A 40 -41.35 6.65 51.59
N GLU A 41 -41.25 7.97 51.67
CA GLU A 41 -40.65 8.79 50.61
C GLU A 41 -39.15 8.52 50.46
N ALA A 42 -38.42 8.48 51.58
CA ALA A 42 -37.00 8.15 51.58
C ALA A 42 -36.74 6.67 51.25
N ALA A 43 -37.63 5.77 51.67
CA ALA A 43 -37.57 4.35 51.30
C ALA A 43 -37.76 4.16 49.79
N GLN A 44 -38.71 4.89 49.18
CA GLN A 44 -38.96 4.86 47.74
C GLN A 44 -37.76 5.39 46.97
N ILE A 45 -37.16 6.51 47.40
CA ILE A 45 -35.94 7.05 46.79
C ILE A 45 -34.80 6.01 46.84
N MET A 46 -34.62 5.29 47.94
CA MET A 46 -33.58 4.26 48.02
C MET A 46 -33.86 3.06 47.11
N ILE A 47 -35.12 2.66 46.94
CA ILE A 47 -35.52 1.60 46.00
C ILE A 47 -35.30 2.04 44.54
N ASP A 48 -35.65 3.28 44.22
CA ASP A 48 -35.44 3.86 42.89
C ASP A 48 -33.95 4.04 42.60
N MET A 49 -33.15 4.42 43.59
CA MET A 49 -31.69 4.49 43.48
C MET A 49 -31.05 3.11 43.37
N ALA A 50 -31.55 2.10 44.09
CA ALA A 50 -31.05 0.73 44.01
C ALA A 50 -31.34 0.10 42.64
N SER A 51 -32.57 0.28 42.12
CA SER A 51 -32.97 -0.18 40.78
C SER A 51 -32.26 0.60 39.67
N SER A 52 -32.03 1.90 39.84
CA SER A 52 -31.22 2.70 38.92
C SER A 52 -29.75 2.29 38.95
N ARG A 53 -29.18 1.94 40.12
CA ARG A 53 -27.83 1.39 40.24
C ARG A 53 -27.72 -0.01 39.65
N GLU A 54 -28.75 -0.83 39.74
CA GLU A 54 -28.79 -2.14 39.10
C GLU A 54 -28.80 -2.00 37.57
N GLN A 55 -29.57 -1.04 37.03
CA GLN A 55 -29.57 -0.72 35.60
C GLN A 55 -28.28 -0.04 35.12
N ALA A 56 -27.64 0.79 35.96
CA ALA A 56 -26.40 1.48 35.61
C ALA A 56 -25.14 0.64 35.86
N GLY A 57 -25.18 -0.30 36.81
CA GLY A 57 -24.08 -1.18 37.20
C GLY A 57 -24.01 -2.48 36.38
N ALA A 58 -25.11 -2.89 35.76
CA ALA A 58 -25.12 -3.96 34.78
C ALA A 58 -25.05 -3.34 33.38
N ALA A 59 -23.89 -3.45 32.72
CA ALA A 59 -23.85 -3.33 31.27
C ALA A 59 -24.93 -4.26 30.70
N SER A 60 -26.01 -3.71 30.15
CA SER A 60 -27.14 -4.49 29.65
C SER A 60 -26.63 -5.59 28.71
N PRO A 61 -27.14 -6.83 28.74
CA PRO A 61 -26.69 -7.91 27.87
C PRO A 61 -26.61 -7.51 26.38
N ALA A 62 -27.50 -6.61 25.94
CA ALA A 62 -27.48 -6.04 24.59
C ALA A 62 -26.24 -5.17 24.30
N SER A 63 -25.73 -4.43 25.30
CA SER A 63 -24.52 -3.61 25.19
C SER A 63 -23.24 -4.45 25.19
N ILE A 64 -23.19 -5.53 25.99
CA ILE A 64 -22.07 -6.48 25.99
C ILE A 64 -22.00 -7.23 24.65
N ALA A 65 -23.15 -7.75 24.17
CA ALA A 65 -23.22 -8.41 22.87
C ALA A 65 -22.87 -7.47 21.70
N GLY A 66 -23.25 -6.19 21.80
CA GLY A 66 -22.83 -5.15 20.85
C GLY A 66 -21.31 -4.91 20.85
N ARG A 67 -20.69 -4.83 22.04
CA ARG A 67 -19.24 -4.67 22.20
C ARG A 67 -18.46 -5.87 21.67
N GLU A 68 -18.89 -7.09 21.99
CA GLU A 68 -18.30 -8.33 21.43
C GLU A 68 -18.41 -8.39 19.91
N GLY A 69 -19.54 -7.94 19.34
CA GLY A 69 -19.73 -7.86 17.89
C GLY A 69 -18.76 -6.88 17.23
N LEU A 70 -18.55 -5.70 17.83
CA LEU A 70 -17.60 -4.69 17.37
C LEU A 70 -16.15 -5.19 17.46
N VAL A 71 -15.77 -5.83 18.57
CA VAL A 71 -14.45 -6.45 18.75
C VAL A 71 -14.19 -7.48 17.66
N LYS A 72 -15.13 -8.41 17.42
CA LYS A 72 -15.00 -9.41 16.35
C LYS A 72 -14.84 -8.78 14.96
N GLN A 73 -15.62 -7.75 14.64
CA GLN A 73 -15.49 -7.04 13.38
C GLN A 73 -14.15 -6.32 13.24
N ALA A 74 -13.70 -5.63 14.30
CA ALA A 74 -12.42 -4.93 14.32
C ALA A 74 -11.23 -5.90 14.16
N THR A 75 -11.25 -7.05 14.84
CA THR A 75 -10.24 -8.11 14.66
C THR A 75 -10.24 -8.65 13.24
N ALA A 76 -11.42 -8.91 12.66
CA ALA A 76 -11.53 -9.41 11.29
C ALA A 76 -11.02 -8.39 10.26
N ILE A 77 -11.29 -7.10 10.46
CA ILE A 77 -10.76 -6.02 9.61
C ILE A 77 -9.24 -5.93 9.76
N SER A 78 -8.73 -5.91 10.99
CA SER A 78 -7.29 -5.86 11.26
C SER A 78 -6.54 -7.01 10.58
N GLN A 79 -7.03 -8.24 10.70
CA GLN A 79 -6.47 -9.41 10.04
C GLN A 79 -6.42 -9.26 8.50
N ARG A 80 -7.50 -8.75 7.90
CA ARG A 80 -7.55 -8.51 6.44
C ARG A 80 -6.56 -7.43 6.01
N ILE A 81 -6.34 -6.40 6.82
CA ILE A 81 -5.33 -5.37 6.51
C ILE A 81 -3.93 -5.97 6.62
N THR A 82 -3.64 -6.78 7.64
CA THR A 82 -2.35 -7.48 7.77
C THR A 82 -2.06 -8.36 6.54
N GLU A 83 -3.02 -9.18 6.11
CA GLU A 83 -2.88 -10.01 4.90
C GLU A 83 -2.66 -9.17 3.62
N ALA A 84 -3.36 -8.03 3.51
CA ALA A 84 -3.17 -7.10 2.40
C ALA A 84 -1.78 -6.44 2.44
N MET A 85 -1.26 -6.13 3.63
CA MET A 85 0.08 -5.56 3.82
C MET A 85 1.18 -6.57 3.51
N GLU A 86 1.04 -7.84 3.91
CA GLU A 86 1.97 -8.90 3.53
C GLU A 86 2.02 -9.09 2.00
N THR A 87 0.85 -9.10 1.37
CA THR A 87 0.74 -9.18 -0.09
C THR A 87 1.41 -7.99 -0.75
N LEU A 88 1.16 -6.77 -0.24
CA LEU A 88 1.77 -5.54 -0.73
C LEU A 88 3.29 -5.58 -0.59
N GLN A 89 3.84 -5.96 0.56
CA GLN A 89 5.29 -6.06 0.75
C GLN A 89 5.93 -7.04 -0.25
N LYS A 90 5.27 -8.17 -0.50
CA LYS A 90 5.72 -9.14 -1.50
C LYS A 90 5.73 -8.54 -2.91
N THR A 91 4.65 -7.90 -3.33
CA THR A 91 4.58 -7.28 -4.66
C THR A 91 5.58 -6.12 -4.81
N MET A 92 5.88 -5.39 -3.74
CA MET A 92 6.91 -4.37 -3.73
C MET A 92 8.32 -4.96 -3.92
N ALA A 93 8.63 -6.07 -3.26
CA ALA A 93 9.89 -6.77 -3.44
C ALA A 93 10.04 -7.33 -4.87
N GLU A 94 8.97 -7.88 -5.44
CA GLU A 94 8.92 -8.34 -6.83
C GLU A 94 9.11 -7.17 -7.81
N LEU A 95 8.50 -6.01 -7.55
CA LEU A 95 8.67 -4.80 -8.36
C LEU A 95 10.13 -4.31 -8.33
N ALA A 96 10.76 -4.29 -7.16
CA ALA A 96 12.16 -3.90 -7.02
C ALA A 96 13.09 -4.85 -7.79
N ALA A 97 12.87 -6.16 -7.68
CA ALA A 97 13.63 -7.16 -8.42
C ALA A 97 13.43 -7.02 -9.94
N SER A 98 12.20 -6.81 -10.38
CA SER A 98 11.87 -6.56 -11.80
C SER A 98 12.56 -5.29 -12.32
N GLY A 99 12.57 -4.22 -11.53
CA GLY A 99 13.27 -2.97 -11.87
C GLY A 99 14.78 -3.19 -12.04
N GLN A 100 15.42 -3.97 -11.16
CA GLN A 100 16.83 -4.33 -11.29
C GLN A 100 17.12 -5.15 -12.55
N GLN A 101 16.27 -6.14 -12.85
CA GLN A 101 16.39 -6.94 -14.07
C GLN A 101 16.24 -6.08 -15.33
N LEU A 102 15.28 -5.17 -15.33
CA LEU A 102 15.03 -4.27 -16.45
C LEU A 102 16.21 -3.30 -16.66
N SER A 103 16.79 -2.76 -15.58
CA SER A 103 17.99 -1.92 -15.65
C SER A 103 19.20 -2.67 -16.20
N ALA A 104 19.41 -3.92 -15.79
CA ALA A 104 20.48 -4.76 -16.33
C ALA A 104 20.27 -5.05 -17.83
N ALA A 105 19.05 -5.39 -18.24
CA ALA A 105 18.70 -5.63 -19.64
C ALA A 105 18.86 -4.37 -20.50
N ALA A 106 18.47 -3.21 -19.98
CA ALA A 106 18.66 -1.91 -20.62
C ALA A 106 20.15 -1.60 -20.83
N THR A 107 20.97 -1.81 -19.80
CA THR A 107 22.44 -1.63 -19.87
C THR A 107 23.07 -2.56 -20.93
N GLN A 108 22.67 -3.82 -20.94
CA GLN A 108 23.16 -4.78 -21.95
C GLN A 108 22.74 -4.37 -23.37
N THR A 109 21.52 -3.86 -23.52
CA THR A 109 21.01 -3.37 -24.81
C THR A 109 21.81 -2.16 -25.27
N GLU A 110 22.08 -1.20 -24.38
CA GLU A 110 22.92 -0.03 -24.68
C GLU A 110 24.31 -0.43 -25.16
N GLN A 111 24.95 -1.39 -24.49
CA GLN A 111 26.25 -1.92 -24.93
C GLN A 111 26.18 -2.54 -26.34
N SER A 112 25.18 -3.41 -26.59
CA SER A 112 25.00 -4.03 -27.89
C SER A 112 24.70 -3.01 -29.00
N LEU A 113 23.98 -1.93 -28.69
CA LEU A 113 23.75 -0.83 -29.64
C LEU A 113 25.08 -0.12 -29.97
N GLY A 114 25.95 0.09 -28.98
CA GLY A 114 27.29 0.64 -29.22
C GLY A 114 28.15 -0.22 -30.15
N GLU A 115 28.11 -1.55 -30.00
CA GLU A 115 28.80 -2.48 -30.91
C GLU A 115 28.24 -2.40 -32.34
N VAL A 116 26.92 -2.27 -32.50
CA VAL A 116 26.28 -2.07 -33.81
C VAL A 116 26.70 -0.75 -34.44
N GLU A 117 26.84 0.31 -33.65
CA GLU A 117 27.31 1.61 -34.12
C GLU A 117 28.75 1.54 -34.67
N GLU A 118 29.64 0.80 -34.00
CA GLU A 118 31.01 0.56 -34.48
C GLU A 118 31.01 -0.18 -35.84
N VAL A 119 30.19 -1.23 -35.97
CA VAL A 119 30.03 -1.97 -37.22
C VAL A 119 29.50 -1.08 -38.34
N LEU A 120 28.53 -0.21 -38.05
CA LEU A 120 28.01 0.76 -39.03
C LEU A 120 29.08 1.77 -39.46
N GLY A 121 29.91 2.24 -38.53
CA GLY A 121 31.06 3.09 -38.81
C GLY A 121 32.03 2.41 -39.79
N PHE A 122 32.37 1.14 -39.54
CA PHE A 122 33.19 0.34 -40.44
C PHE A 122 32.54 0.15 -41.81
N LEU A 123 31.24 -0.16 -41.88
CA LEU A 123 30.51 -0.32 -43.14
C LEU A 123 30.51 0.95 -43.98
N ARG A 124 30.33 2.12 -43.35
CA ARG A 124 30.46 3.42 -44.03
C ARG A 124 31.87 3.63 -44.59
N GLN A 125 32.90 3.25 -43.83
CA GLN A 125 34.28 3.33 -44.29
C GLN A 125 34.52 2.43 -45.51
N VAL A 126 34.02 1.19 -45.49
CA VAL A 126 34.11 0.24 -46.61
C VAL A 126 33.34 0.76 -47.83
N ALA A 127 32.11 1.25 -47.65
CA ALA A 127 31.32 1.83 -48.73
C ALA A 127 32.03 3.04 -49.36
N ASN A 128 32.57 3.96 -48.56
CA ASN A 128 33.35 5.08 -49.06
C ASN A 128 34.61 4.66 -49.83
N LYS A 129 35.33 3.65 -49.33
CA LYS A 129 36.52 3.10 -50.01
C LYS A 129 36.14 2.44 -51.34
N THR A 130 35.07 1.66 -51.36
CA THR A 130 34.52 1.03 -52.57
C THR A 130 34.09 2.07 -53.59
N ARG A 131 33.46 3.17 -53.16
CA ARG A 131 33.09 4.30 -54.02
C ARG A 131 34.32 4.93 -54.68
N MET A 132 35.42 5.08 -53.94
CA MET A 132 36.69 5.59 -54.46
C MET A 132 37.36 4.61 -55.45
N ILE A 133 37.31 3.31 -55.17
CA ILE A 133 37.81 2.28 -56.11
C ILE A 133 37.00 2.32 -57.41
N GLY A 134 35.67 2.39 -57.33
CA GLY A 134 34.81 2.51 -58.50
C GLY A 134 35.04 3.80 -59.29
N LEU A 135 35.35 4.92 -58.61
CA LEU A 135 35.74 6.17 -59.28
C LEU A 135 37.06 6.01 -60.06
N ASN A 136 38.08 5.42 -59.44
CA ASN A 136 39.36 5.19 -60.11
C ASN A 136 39.22 4.24 -61.30
N ALA A 137 38.40 3.20 -61.17
CA ALA A 137 38.09 2.28 -62.27
C ALA A 137 37.36 2.99 -63.43
N ALA A 138 36.42 3.90 -63.12
CA ALA A 138 35.71 4.68 -64.14
C ALA A 138 36.66 5.63 -64.89
N ILE A 139 37.61 6.26 -64.18
CA ILE A 139 38.63 7.13 -64.79
C ILE A 139 39.53 6.32 -65.73
N GLU A 140 40.02 5.16 -65.28
CA GLU A 140 40.89 4.33 -66.11
C GLU A 140 40.14 3.76 -67.32
N ALA A 141 38.88 3.34 -67.14
CA ALA A 141 38.02 2.90 -68.24
C ALA A 141 37.84 4.00 -69.31
N ALA A 142 37.66 5.26 -68.90
CA ALA A 142 37.59 6.39 -69.82
C ALA A 142 38.92 6.65 -70.55
N ARG A 143 40.05 6.40 -69.88
CA ARG A 143 41.39 6.58 -70.44
C ARG A 143 41.71 5.59 -71.57
N VAL A 144 41.26 4.33 -71.47
CA VAL A 144 41.47 3.31 -72.52
C VAL A 144 40.51 3.47 -73.71
N GLY A 145 39.55 4.41 -73.65
CA GLY A 145 38.63 4.72 -74.74
C GLY A 145 37.62 3.61 -75.01
N GLU A 146 37.42 3.23 -76.27
CA GLU A 146 36.38 2.26 -76.67
C GLU A 146 36.53 0.88 -76.01
N GLN A 147 37.76 0.43 -75.77
CA GLN A 147 38.02 -0.87 -75.12
C GLN A 147 37.59 -0.89 -73.65
N GLY A 148 37.43 0.28 -73.02
CA GLY A 148 37.05 0.43 -71.62
C GLY A 148 35.54 0.48 -71.36
N GLN A 149 34.68 0.50 -72.40
CA GLN A 149 33.24 0.74 -72.21
C GLN A 149 32.56 -0.27 -71.28
N GLY A 150 32.90 -1.56 -71.38
CA GLY A 150 32.37 -2.60 -70.47
C GLY A 150 32.81 -2.38 -69.02
N PHE A 151 34.06 -1.98 -68.79
CA PHE A 151 34.58 -1.65 -67.47
C PHE A 151 33.95 -0.38 -66.89
N ALA A 152 33.62 0.61 -67.73
CA ALA A 152 32.95 1.83 -67.29
C ALA A 152 31.56 1.54 -66.72
N VAL A 153 30.79 0.62 -67.33
CA VAL A 153 29.48 0.19 -66.81
C VAL A 153 29.63 -0.48 -65.45
N VAL A 154 30.57 -1.41 -65.30
CA VAL A 154 30.83 -2.08 -64.01
C VAL A 154 31.26 -1.07 -62.94
N ALA A 155 32.14 -0.13 -63.27
CA ALA A 155 32.60 0.90 -62.34
C ALA A 155 31.46 1.83 -61.87
N SER A 156 30.52 2.17 -62.76
CA SER A 156 29.31 2.92 -62.42
C SER A 156 28.42 2.14 -61.46
N GLU A 157 28.20 0.85 -61.71
CA GLU A 157 27.36 0.02 -60.84
C GLU A 157 27.98 -0.16 -59.44
N VAL A 158 29.30 -0.37 -59.37
CA VAL A 158 30.05 -0.42 -58.10
C VAL A 158 29.90 0.88 -57.30
N ARG A 159 29.97 2.05 -57.96
CA ARG A 159 29.74 3.35 -57.29
C ARG A 159 28.33 3.49 -56.76
N LYS A 160 27.33 3.05 -57.55
CA LYS A 160 25.92 3.10 -57.16
C LYS A 160 25.65 2.19 -55.96
N LEU A 161 26.15 0.95 -55.99
CA LEU A 161 26.09 0.02 -54.85
C LEU A 161 26.71 0.63 -53.59
N ALA A 162 27.91 1.20 -53.70
CA ALA A 162 28.57 1.85 -52.57
C ALA A 162 27.78 3.04 -52.00
N GLN A 163 27.12 3.84 -52.86
CA GLN A 163 26.25 4.92 -52.42
C GLN A 163 25.02 4.38 -51.68
N THR A 164 24.32 3.39 -52.25
CA THR A 164 23.14 2.78 -51.62
C THR A 164 23.50 2.10 -50.29
N SER A 165 24.69 1.50 -50.17
CA SER A 165 25.17 0.97 -48.89
C SER A 165 25.36 2.06 -47.83
N ASN A 166 25.89 3.22 -48.18
CA ASN A 166 26.02 4.36 -47.26
C ASN A 166 24.65 4.89 -46.81
N GLU A 167 23.71 5.06 -47.75
CA GLU A 167 22.35 5.50 -47.45
C GLU A 167 21.64 4.52 -46.51
N SER A 168 21.84 3.21 -46.72
CA SER A 168 21.30 2.17 -45.86
C SER A 168 21.91 2.22 -44.46
N ALA A 169 23.23 2.41 -44.34
CA ALA A 169 23.91 2.55 -43.06
C ALA A 169 23.43 3.79 -42.28
N GLU A 170 23.13 4.89 -42.97
CA GLU A 170 22.54 6.09 -42.36
C GLU A 170 21.15 5.81 -41.80
N ASN A 171 20.27 5.18 -42.57
CA ASN A 171 18.93 4.81 -42.12
C ASN A 171 18.96 3.88 -40.90
N ILE A 172 19.89 2.91 -40.87
CA ILE A 172 20.06 2.04 -39.70
C ILE A 172 20.52 2.84 -38.48
N SER A 173 21.40 3.83 -38.67
CA SER A 173 21.88 4.67 -37.55
C SER A 173 20.77 5.52 -36.94
N VAL A 174 19.84 6.02 -37.75
CA VAL A 174 18.64 6.73 -37.26
C VAL A 174 17.77 5.80 -36.41
N SER A 175 17.51 4.57 -36.87
CA SER A 175 16.75 3.57 -36.11
C SER A 175 17.46 3.17 -34.81
N LEU A 176 18.79 3.11 -34.84
CA LEU A 176 19.61 2.82 -33.66
C LEU A 176 19.45 3.92 -32.61
N GLN A 177 19.48 5.19 -33.03
CA GLN A 177 19.27 6.34 -32.13
C GLN A 177 17.89 6.31 -31.47
N GLN A 178 16.83 5.99 -32.23
CA GLN A 178 15.48 5.83 -31.68
C GLN A 178 15.41 4.71 -30.63
N THR A 179 16.17 3.63 -30.86
CA THR A 179 16.26 2.51 -29.91
C THR A 179 16.99 2.94 -28.63
N LEU A 180 18.09 3.69 -28.75
CA LEU A 180 18.80 4.28 -27.60
C LEU A 180 17.90 5.21 -26.78
N ASP A 181 17.11 6.05 -27.44
CA ASP A 181 16.19 6.95 -26.74
C ASP A 181 15.09 6.17 -26.00
N SER A 182 14.63 5.05 -26.57
CA SER A 182 13.69 4.13 -25.91
C SER A 182 14.31 3.46 -24.69
N VAL A 183 15.59 3.06 -24.76
CA VAL A 183 16.34 2.49 -23.63
C VAL A 183 16.49 3.51 -22.50
N LYS A 184 16.74 4.80 -22.81
CA LYS A 184 16.77 5.87 -21.79
C LYS A 184 15.42 6.06 -21.11
N ALA A 185 14.33 6.07 -21.87
CA ALA A 185 12.99 6.16 -21.30
C ALA A 185 12.66 4.99 -20.37
N ILE A 186 13.16 3.78 -20.67
CA ILE A 186 13.07 2.62 -19.78
C ILE A 186 13.81 2.87 -18.48
N PHE A 187 15.04 3.42 -18.53
CA PHE A 187 15.81 3.78 -17.33
C PHE A 187 15.06 4.77 -16.43
N ASP A 188 14.51 5.84 -17.01
CA ASP A 188 13.73 6.83 -16.27
C ASP A 188 12.50 6.18 -15.61
N GLY A 189 11.83 5.27 -16.33
CA GLY A 189 10.69 4.51 -15.81
C GLY A 189 11.07 3.57 -14.66
N VAL A 190 12.24 2.94 -14.71
CA VAL A 190 12.76 2.11 -13.62
C VAL A 190 13.04 2.97 -12.39
N VAL A 191 13.75 4.09 -12.54
CA VAL A 191 14.05 5.01 -11.43
C VAL A 191 12.77 5.51 -10.76
N SER A 192 11.79 5.94 -11.55
CA SER A 192 10.48 6.36 -11.02
C SER A 192 9.78 5.22 -10.27
N SER A 193 9.86 3.99 -10.79
CA SER A 193 9.24 2.82 -10.15
C SER A 193 9.92 2.48 -8.81
N THR A 194 11.24 2.62 -8.72
CA THR A 194 11.99 2.44 -7.47
C THR A 194 11.58 3.48 -6.43
N GLN A 195 11.43 4.75 -6.82
CA GLN A 195 11.00 5.82 -5.91
C GLN A 195 9.57 5.62 -5.39
N VAL A 196 8.65 5.18 -6.26
CA VAL A 196 7.31 4.76 -5.85
C VAL A 196 7.40 3.61 -4.86
N ALA A 197 8.31 2.67 -5.09
CA ALA A 197 8.47 1.52 -4.22
C ALA A 197 8.96 1.85 -2.82
N GLU A 198 9.93 2.75 -2.70
CA GLU A 198 10.40 3.27 -1.42
C GLU A 198 9.30 4.01 -0.66
N SER A 199 8.53 4.84 -1.36
CA SER A 199 7.41 5.58 -0.76
C SER A 199 6.32 4.64 -0.24
N GLN A 200 6.02 3.57 -1.00
CA GLN A 200 5.04 2.56 -0.59
C GLN A 200 5.54 1.75 0.62
N ALA A 201 6.83 1.46 0.70
CA ALA A 201 7.43 0.78 1.86
C ALA A 201 7.28 1.62 3.13
N ALA A 202 7.51 2.94 3.05
CA ALA A 202 7.29 3.86 4.17
C ALA A 202 5.82 3.89 4.62
N ALA A 203 4.88 4.03 3.69
CA ALA A 203 3.44 4.00 4.00
C ALA A 203 3.01 2.67 4.64
N THR A 204 3.58 1.56 4.20
CA THR A 204 3.33 0.23 4.77
C THR A 204 3.83 0.12 6.22
N ALA A 205 4.97 0.74 6.52
CA ALA A 205 5.49 0.79 7.89
C ALA A 205 4.58 1.61 8.82
N GLU A 206 4.03 2.73 8.35
CA GLU A 206 3.05 3.53 9.09
C GLU A 206 1.75 2.75 9.36
N ILE A 207 1.23 2.03 8.36
CA ILE A 207 0.04 1.18 8.53
C ILE A 207 0.29 0.08 9.56
N ASN A 208 1.47 -0.54 9.56
CA ASN A 208 1.83 -1.54 10.57
C ASN A 208 1.83 -0.96 12.00
N SER A 209 2.32 0.27 12.18
CA SER A 209 2.24 0.96 13.48
C SER A 209 0.78 1.19 13.90
N ALA A 210 -0.05 1.69 12.98
CA ALA A 210 -1.47 1.92 13.26
C ALA A 210 -2.23 0.60 13.57
N LEU A 211 -1.84 -0.52 12.95
CA LEU A 211 -2.41 -1.84 13.26
C LEU A 211 -2.02 -2.34 14.66
N GLN A 212 -0.81 -2.04 15.13
CA GLN A 212 -0.39 -2.37 16.49
C GLN A 212 -1.21 -1.58 17.52
N GLU A 213 -1.41 -0.27 17.29
CA GLU A 213 -2.27 0.56 18.13
C GLU A 213 -3.72 0.05 18.12
N LEU A 214 -4.25 -0.32 16.95
CA LEU A 214 -5.58 -0.90 16.81
C LEU A 214 -5.71 -2.22 17.58
N ALA A 215 -4.68 -3.07 17.55
CA ALA A 215 -4.67 -4.34 18.28
C ALA A 215 -4.74 -4.11 19.80
N GLU A 216 -3.98 -3.14 20.33
CA GLU A 216 -4.04 -2.76 21.74
C GLU A 216 -5.43 -2.22 22.14
N LEU A 217 -6.04 -1.41 21.27
CA LEU A 217 -7.38 -0.86 21.47
C LEU A 217 -8.47 -1.95 21.49
N ILE A 218 -8.34 -2.96 20.62
CA ILE A 218 -9.20 -4.14 20.60
C ILE A 218 -9.05 -4.94 21.90
N GLU A 219 -7.82 -5.12 22.39
CA GLU A 219 -7.55 -5.84 23.63
C GLU A 219 -8.20 -5.12 24.83
N GLN A 220 -8.05 -3.80 24.93
CA GLN A 220 -8.71 -2.98 25.96
C GLN A 220 -10.25 -3.05 25.88
N LEU A 221 -10.82 -3.11 24.68
CA LEU A 221 -12.26 -3.26 24.48
C LEU A 221 -12.77 -4.68 24.78
N SER A 222 -11.88 -5.67 24.81
CA SER A 222 -12.21 -7.06 25.15
C SER A 222 -12.12 -7.35 26.65
N ALA A 223 -11.31 -6.57 27.38
CA ALA A 223 -11.24 -6.56 28.85
C ALA A 223 -12.50 -5.95 29.49
#